data_AF-A0A936HY10-F1
#
_entry.id   AF-A0A936HY10-F1
#
_cell.length_a   1.000
_cell.length_b   1.000
_cell.length_c   1.000
_cell.angle_alpha   90.00
_cell.angle_beta   90.00
_cell.angle_gamma   90.00
#
_symmetry.space_group_name_H-M   'P 1'
#
loop_
_entity.id
_entity.type
_entity.pdbx_description
1 polymer ?
#
loop_
_entity_poly.entity_id
_entity_poly.type
_entity_poly.pdbx_seq_one_letter_code
_entity_poly.pdbx_strand_id
1 'polypeptide(L)' 'MVRRPSCGAGVEWIPENRHRPFCSARCKGNDLGAWATEKYRVAATEEPHPEDQSE' A
#
# COMPACT_ATOMS: atom_id res chain seq x y z
N MET A 1 -13.42 -0.47 -12.18
CA MET A 1 -12.61 -1.61 -11.70
C MET A 1 -11.21 -1.09 -11.42
N VAL A 2 -10.71 -1.24 -10.18
CA VAL A 2 -9.36 -0.79 -9.80
C VAL A 2 -8.41 -1.99 -9.85
N ARG A 3 -7.26 -1.88 -10.50
CA ARG A 3 -6.24 -2.94 -10.49
C ARG A 3 -5.35 -2.78 -9.27
N ARG A 4 -5.20 -3.86 -8.50
CA ARG A 4 -4.34 -3.87 -7.30
C ARG A 4 -2.93 -4.33 -7.69
N PRO A 5 -1.87 -3.57 -7.35
CA PRO A 5 -0.52 -3.79 -7.89
C PRO A 5 0.09 -5.14 -7.50
N SER A 6 -0.21 -5.63 -6.30
CA SER A 6 0.44 -6.83 -5.75
C SER A 6 -0.24 -8.16 -6.11
N CYS A 7 -1.32 -8.16 -6.89
CA CYS A 7 -1.88 -9.39 -7.49
C CYS A 7 -2.39 -9.23 -8.92
N GLY A 8 -2.48 -8.00 -9.45
CA GLY A 8 -2.94 -7.69 -10.81
C GLY A 8 -4.43 -7.87 -11.06
N ALA A 9 -5.17 -8.47 -10.11
CA ALA A 9 -6.59 -8.69 -10.22
C ALA A 9 -7.39 -7.37 -10.22
N GLY A 10 -8.46 -7.36 -11.00
CA GLY A 10 -9.46 -6.30 -10.97
C GLY A 10 -10.30 -6.39 -9.70
N VAL A 11 -10.48 -5.25 -9.03
CA VAL A 11 -11.36 -5.12 -7.87
C VAL A 11 -12.64 -4.43 -8.32
N GLU A 12 -13.74 -5.15 -8.21
CA GLU A 12 -15.08 -4.61 -8.40
C GLU A 12 -15.52 -3.85 -7.16
N TRP A 13 -16.03 -2.63 -7.37
CA TRP A 13 -16.42 -1.73 -6.29
C TRP A 13 -17.90 -1.87 -5.95
N ILE A 14 -18.32 -3.08 -5.58
CA ILE A 14 -19.73 -3.43 -5.30
C ILE A 14 -19.94 -3.82 -3.82
N PRO A 15 -21.11 -3.56 -3.22
CA PRO A 15 -21.44 -3.88 -1.83
C PRO A 15 -21.04 -5.30 -1.38
N GLU A 16 -21.22 -6.27 -2.26
CA GLU A 16 -21.00 -7.71 -2.04
C GLU A 16 -19.52 -8.04 -1.79
N ASN A 17 -18.60 -7.26 -2.36
CA ASN A 17 -17.19 -7.39 -2.09
C ASN A 17 -16.84 -6.75 -0.73
N ARG A 18 -16.85 -7.57 0.31
CA ARG A 18 -16.49 -7.20 1.70
C ARG A 18 -15.01 -6.96 1.92
N HIS A 19 -14.17 -7.25 0.93
CA HIS A 19 -12.72 -7.15 1.04
C HIS A 19 -12.14 -5.94 0.32
N ARG A 20 -12.98 -5.07 -0.27
CA ARG A 20 -12.53 -3.81 -0.89
C ARG A 20 -11.62 -3.01 0.07
N PRO A 21 -10.50 -2.43 -0.43
CA PRO A 21 -10.07 -2.32 -1.83
C PRO A 21 -9.32 -3.56 -2.36
N PHE A 22 -9.33 -4.69 -1.67
CA PHE A 22 -8.68 -5.93 -2.10
C PHE A 22 -9.65 -6.85 -2.86
N CYS A 23 -9.10 -7.74 -3.70
CA CYS A 23 -9.89 -8.75 -4.40
C CYS A 23 -10.30 -9.94 -3.50
N SER A 24 -9.62 -10.14 -2.36
CA SER A 24 -9.90 -11.25 -1.43
C SER A 24 -9.28 -11.02 -0.04
N ALA A 25 -9.74 -11.80 0.94
CA ALA A 25 -9.15 -11.85 2.29
C ALA A 25 -7.65 -12.17 2.28
N ARG A 26 -7.20 -13.08 1.39
CA ARG A 26 -5.77 -13.40 1.20
C ARG A 26 -4.96 -12.17 0.82
N CYS A 27 -5.46 -11.36 -0.13
CA CYS A 27 -4.74 -10.17 -0.56
C CYS A 27 -4.68 -9.10 0.54
N LYS A 28 -5.75 -8.96 1.35
CA LYS A 28 -5.75 -8.10 2.54
C LYS A 28 -4.67 -8.54 3.54
N GLY A 29 -4.56 -9.84 3.83
CA GLY A 29 -3.56 -10.38 4.74
C GLY A 29 -2.13 -10.19 4.23
N ASN A 30 -1.90 -10.43 2.94
CA ASN A 30 -0.58 -10.23 2.33
C ASN A 30 -0.12 -8.76 2.36
N ASP A 31 -1.05 -7.82 2.15
CA ASP A 31 -0.77 -6.38 2.26
C ASP A 31 -0.29 -6.04 3.68
N LEU A 32 -1.04 -6.48 4.68
CA LEU A 32 -0.71 -6.29 6.09
C LEU A 32 0.67 -6.90 6.42
N GLY A 33 0.95 -8.11 5.92
CA GLY A 33 2.25 -8.75 6.10
C GLY A 33 3.40 -7.99 5.45
N ALA A 34 3.19 -7.39 4.28
CA ALA A 34 4.21 -6.57 3.61
C ALA A 34 4.51 -5.27 4.39
N TRP A 35 3.50 -4.65 5.00
CA TRP A 35 3.69 -3.56 5.95
C TRP A 35 4.47 -4.00 7.19
N ALA A 36 4.05 -5.09 7.83
CA ALA A 36 4.68 -5.60 9.04
C ALA A 36 6.14 -6.05 8.85
N THR A 37 6.53 -6.38 7.62
CA THR A 37 7.89 -6.81 7.25
C THR A 37 8.70 -5.70 6.57
N GLU A 38 8.22 -4.45 6.63
CA GLU A 38 8.89 -3.27 6.07
C GLU A 38 9.25 -3.40 4.57
N LYS A 39 8.47 -4.20 3.82
CA LYS A 39 8.67 -4.36 2.37
C LYS A 39 8.25 -3.11 1.60
N TYR A 40 7.31 -2.34 2.14
CA TYR A 40 6.95 -1.04 1.60
C TYR A 40 7.87 0.01 2.21
N ARG A 41 8.68 0.64 1.35
CA ARG A 41 9.61 1.71 1.72
C ARG A 41 9.58 2.78 0.63
N VAL A 42 9.60 4.04 1.05
CA VAL A 42 9.86 5.18 0.17
C VAL A 42 11.35 5.48 0.24
N ALA A 43 12.01 5.63 -0.91
CA ALA A 43 13.40 6.03 -0.93
C ALA A 43 13.53 7.42 -0.31
N ALA A 44 14.48 7.59 0.61
CA ALA A 44 14.81 8.91 1.11
C ALA A 44 15.55 9.67 -0.01
N THR A 45 15.03 10.84 -0.36
CA THR A 45 15.82 11.86 -1.06
C THR A 45 16.47 12.72 0.01
N GLU A 46 17.79 12.90 -0.06
CA GLU A 46 18.51 13.86 0.78
C GLU A 46 18.15 15.29 0.32
N GLU A 47 16.91 15.71 0.56
CA GLU A 47 16.59 17.12 0.52
C GLU A 47 16.76 17.65 1.95
N PRO A 48 17.56 18.71 2.17
CA PRO A 48 17.77 19.24 3.49
C PRO A 48 16.42 19.59 4.12
N HIS A 49 16.16 19.04 5.31
CA HIS A 49 14.96 19.40 6.04
C HIS A 49 15.05 20.90 6.37
N PRO A 50 14.01 21.70 6.17
CA PRO A 50 14.06 23.15 6.43
C PRO A 50 14.41 23.50 7.88
N GLU A 51 14.34 22.55 8.81
CA GLU A 51 14.76 22.71 10.22
C GLU A 51 16.24 22.42 10.48
N ASP A 52 16.94 21.77 9.54
CA ASP A 52 18.38 21.47 9.61
C ASP A 52 19.24 22.69 9.20
N GLN A 53 18.61 23.79 8.78
CA GLN A 53 19.29 25.01 8.28
C GLN A 53 19.43 26.11 9.36
N SER A 54 19.05 25.83 10.61
CA SER A 54 19.23 26.75 11.73
C SER A 54 20.35 26.28 12.66
N GLU A 55 21.59 26.45 12.23
CA GLU A 55 22.74 26.54 13.14
C GLU A 55 23.82 27.48 12.58
#